data_AF-A0A1P8XDF8-F1
#
_entry.id   AF-A0A1P8XDF8-F1
#
_cell.length_a   1.000
_cell.length_b   1.000
_cell.length_c   1.000
_cell.angle_alpha   90.00
_cell.angle_beta   90.00
_cell.angle_gamma   90.00
#
_symmetry.space_group_name_H-M   'P 1'
#
loop_
_entity.id
_entity.type
_entity.pdbx_description
1 polymer ?
#
loop_
_entity_poly.entity_id
_entity_poly.type
_entity_poly.pdbx_seq_one_letter_code
_entity_poly.pdbx_strand_id
1 'polypeptide(L)'
;MRYSDVYEHGIEVRAGVDEAPGGLRRLATDRRQVHTGFAFEAIDYDGTFPNYRAVKLDMVGASHRMSDFYEERDIKYCVRSTLYHLNRLIELYVDKRRRFEDRARPDALRGNSGDPRMYFEVDAFLGAARAIYEAISKLLWKHYALPRKMTGRWRSITNAMNANVIPADFSESLRQSWSDCGIKLKDYRDCIMHNAPLTDGAGILYYNKFDGRWGVTVPLPSNPATKSRSAFDNIHGNGVDALSYCHGVAMHLVALCEEAVGLPEIATHLANPPKYW
;
A
#
# COMPACT_ATOMS: atom_id res chain seq x y z
N MET A 1 -29.31 1.18 -4.27
CA MET A 1 -28.00 0.53 -4.52
C MET A 1 -27.70 -0.36 -3.33
N ARG A 2 -27.29 -1.62 -3.54
CA ARG A 2 -26.78 -2.47 -2.45
C ARG A 2 -25.27 -2.28 -2.39
N TYR A 3 -24.79 -1.81 -1.25
CA TYR A 3 -23.37 -1.62 -0.99
C TYR A 3 -22.69 -2.95 -0.68
N SER A 4 -21.38 -3.00 -0.89
CA SER A 4 -20.53 -4.16 -0.69
C SER A 4 -19.30 -3.79 0.14
N ASP A 5 -18.96 -4.68 1.07
CA ASP A 5 -17.69 -4.66 1.79
C ASP A 5 -16.77 -5.74 1.22
N VAL A 6 -15.48 -5.45 1.07
CA VAL A 6 -14.47 -6.40 0.62
C VAL A 6 -13.57 -6.76 1.80
N TYR A 7 -13.41 -8.07 2.02
CA TYR A 7 -12.58 -8.67 3.05
C TYR A 7 -11.31 -9.24 2.45
N GLU A 8 -10.42 -9.75 3.32
CA GLU A 8 -9.26 -10.53 2.92
C GLU A 8 -9.63 -11.60 1.88
N HIS A 9 -8.67 -11.90 1.00
CA HIS A 9 -8.88 -12.83 -0.12
C HIS A 9 -9.93 -12.38 -1.15
N GLY A 10 -10.32 -11.10 -1.18
CA GLY A 10 -11.26 -10.56 -2.18
C GLY A 10 -12.71 -11.01 -1.98
N ILE A 11 -13.04 -11.46 -0.77
CA ILE A 11 -14.40 -11.89 -0.43
C ILE A 11 -15.27 -10.64 -0.30
N GLU A 12 -16.28 -10.54 -1.15
CA GLU A 12 -17.24 -9.44 -1.14
C GLU A 12 -18.51 -9.88 -0.42
N VAL A 13 -19.02 -9.01 0.44
CA VAL A 13 -20.20 -9.24 1.26
C VAL A 13 -21.16 -8.10 0.99
N ARG A 14 -22.39 -8.43 0.57
CA ARG A 14 -23.42 -7.40 0.36
C ARG A 14 -23.97 -6.95 1.71
N ALA A 15 -23.86 -5.65 1.97
CA ALA A 15 -24.30 -5.06 3.22
C ALA A 15 -25.79 -5.33 3.47
N GLY A 16 -26.12 -5.86 4.65
CA GLY A 16 -27.50 -6.14 5.08
C GLY A 16 -28.14 -7.36 4.42
N VAL A 17 -27.39 -8.16 3.65
CA VAL A 17 -27.87 -9.41 3.04
C VAL A 17 -27.04 -10.59 3.52
N ASP A 18 -25.73 -10.44 3.49
CA ASP A 18 -24.79 -11.50 3.77
C ASP A 18 -24.09 -11.25 5.11
N GLU A 19 -23.85 -12.32 5.89
CA GLU A 19 -23.02 -12.23 7.10
C GLU A 19 -21.55 -12.00 6.76
N ALA A 20 -20.82 -11.30 7.63
CA ALA A 20 -19.38 -11.11 7.47
C ALA A 20 -18.64 -12.45 7.68
N PRO A 21 -17.65 -12.79 6.84
CA PRO A 21 -16.88 -14.03 7.02
C PRO A 21 -16.12 -14.01 8.34
N GLY A 22 -16.24 -15.09 9.11
CA GLY A 22 -15.57 -15.25 10.39
C GLY A 22 -14.04 -15.19 10.26
N GLY A 23 -13.39 -14.41 11.12
CA GLY A 23 -11.93 -14.35 11.23
C GLY A 23 -11.19 -13.60 10.11
N LEU A 24 -11.91 -13.06 9.11
CA LEU A 24 -11.30 -12.25 8.05
C LEU A 24 -11.46 -10.76 8.32
N ARG A 25 -10.42 -10.00 7.99
CA ARG A 25 -10.45 -8.55 8.12
C ARG A 25 -11.16 -7.90 6.93
N ARG A 26 -11.92 -6.84 7.21
CA ARG A 26 -12.50 -5.99 6.18
C ARG A 26 -11.43 -5.02 5.68
N LEU A 27 -11.23 -4.96 4.37
CA LEU A 27 -10.16 -4.18 3.73
C LEU A 27 -10.69 -2.95 2.99
N ALA A 28 -11.91 -3.01 2.45
CA ALA A 28 -12.47 -1.91 1.66
C ALA A 28 -14.01 -1.92 1.63
N THR A 29 -14.61 -0.82 1.16
CA THR A 29 -16.07 -0.67 1.03
C THR A 29 -16.44 0.26 -0.12
N ASP A 30 -17.63 0.07 -0.73
CA ASP A 30 -18.22 1.00 -1.71
C ASP A 30 -19.33 1.89 -1.09
N ARG A 31 -19.52 1.81 0.25
CA ARG A 31 -20.60 2.52 0.99
C ARG A 31 -20.51 4.04 0.93
N ARG A 32 -19.36 4.58 0.55
CA ARG A 32 -19.08 6.02 0.52
C ARG A 32 -18.83 6.48 -0.90
N GLN A 33 -19.15 7.76 -1.13
CA GLN A 33 -18.83 8.40 -2.39
C GLN A 33 -17.31 8.44 -2.51
N VAL A 34 -16.77 7.67 -3.47
CA VAL A 34 -15.33 7.60 -3.66
C VAL A 34 -14.85 8.93 -4.22
N HIS A 35 -14.28 9.77 -3.35
CA HIS A 35 -13.80 11.13 -3.68
C HIS A 35 -12.63 11.16 -4.68
N THR A 36 -12.20 10.01 -5.18
CA THR A 36 -10.91 9.81 -5.84
C THR A 36 -10.99 8.99 -7.14
N GLY A 37 -12.19 8.61 -7.58
CA GLY A 37 -12.40 7.87 -8.84
C GLY A 37 -12.07 6.37 -8.76
N PHE A 38 -11.89 5.79 -7.57
CA PHE A 38 -11.74 4.35 -7.38
C PHE A 38 -13.10 3.64 -7.26
N ALA A 39 -13.13 2.32 -7.44
CA ALA A 39 -14.34 1.52 -7.20
C ALA A 39 -14.61 1.28 -5.71
N PHE A 40 -13.57 1.28 -4.87
CA PHE A 40 -13.65 1.04 -3.44
C PHE A 40 -12.90 2.12 -2.64
N GLU A 41 -13.28 2.29 -1.39
CA GLU A 41 -12.54 3.03 -0.38
C GLU A 41 -11.85 2.02 0.56
N ALA A 42 -10.53 2.07 0.67
CA ALA A 42 -9.82 1.21 1.61
C ALA A 42 -10.15 1.63 3.06
N ILE A 43 -10.10 0.66 3.97
CA ILE A 43 -10.42 0.81 5.40
C ILE A 43 -9.19 0.41 6.21
N ASP A 44 -8.76 1.29 7.13
CA ASP A 44 -7.67 1.02 8.07
C ASP A 44 -8.15 0.16 9.26
N TYR A 45 -7.23 -0.35 10.06
CA TYR A 45 -7.51 -1.22 11.22
C TYR A 45 -8.37 -0.56 12.29
N ASP A 46 -8.29 0.77 12.40
CA ASP A 46 -9.13 1.58 13.30
C ASP A 46 -10.49 1.95 12.69
N GLY A 47 -10.78 1.50 11.47
CA GLY A 47 -12.00 1.80 10.73
C GLY A 47 -11.97 3.14 9.99
N THR A 48 -10.85 3.87 10.00
CA THR A 48 -10.68 5.10 9.23
C THR A 48 -10.45 4.82 7.74
N PHE A 49 -10.56 5.87 6.92
CA PHE A 49 -10.52 5.76 5.48
C PHE A 49 -9.24 6.41 4.93
N PRO A 50 -8.17 5.64 4.67
CA PRO A 50 -6.90 6.12 4.11
C PRO A 50 -7.07 6.97 2.85
N ASN A 51 -8.01 6.65 1.95
CA ASN A 51 -8.26 7.46 0.77
C ASN A 51 -8.73 8.88 1.13
N TYR A 52 -9.64 9.01 2.09
CA TYR A 52 -10.09 10.29 2.60
C TYR A 52 -8.98 11.04 3.37
N ARG A 53 -8.19 10.32 4.16
CA ARG A 53 -7.00 10.85 4.86
C ARG A 53 -5.95 11.38 3.88
N ALA A 54 -5.69 10.66 2.79
CA ALA A 54 -4.81 11.11 1.71
C ALA A 54 -5.36 12.36 1.00
N VAL A 55 -6.68 12.49 0.82
CA VAL A 55 -7.30 13.73 0.28
C VAL A 55 -7.12 14.91 1.22
N LYS A 56 -7.06 14.72 2.54
CA LYS A 56 -6.73 15.85 3.46
C LYS A 56 -5.32 16.38 3.23
N LEU A 57 -4.40 15.55 2.73
CA LEU A 57 -3.08 16.02 2.28
C LEU A 57 -3.21 16.99 1.08
N ASP A 58 -4.31 16.96 0.32
CA ASP A 58 -4.55 17.83 -0.85
C ASP A 58 -5.08 19.23 -0.51
N MET A 59 -5.66 19.47 0.68
CA MET A 59 -6.39 20.72 1.00
C MET A 59 -5.51 21.95 1.34
N VAL A 60 -4.24 21.97 0.92
CA VAL A 60 -3.35 23.14 1.10
C VAL A 60 -3.59 24.11 -0.06
N GLY A 61 -4.56 25.01 0.13
CA GLY A 61 -5.02 25.95 -0.88
C GLY A 61 -4.13 27.20 -0.99
N ALA A 62 -3.22 27.24 -1.95
CA ALA A 62 -2.64 28.50 -2.42
C ALA A 62 -2.00 28.39 -3.83
N SER A 63 -2.00 29.50 -4.57
CA SER A 63 -1.43 29.66 -5.91
C SER A 63 0.09 29.91 -5.83
N HIS A 64 0.93 29.05 -6.44
CA HIS A 64 2.40 29.14 -6.33
C HIS A 64 3.16 28.59 -7.56
N ARG A 65 4.47 28.88 -7.64
CA ARG A 65 5.42 28.33 -8.63
C ARG A 65 5.67 26.83 -8.43
N MET A 66 5.87 26.11 -9.52
CA MET A 66 6.02 24.64 -9.55
C MET A 66 7.26 24.12 -8.81
N SER A 67 8.33 24.92 -8.72
CA SER A 67 9.60 24.58 -8.07
C SER A 67 9.49 24.35 -6.57
N ASP A 68 8.54 25.00 -5.90
CA ASP A 68 8.51 25.09 -4.44
C ASP A 68 7.68 23.98 -3.79
N PHE A 69 7.04 23.14 -4.61
CA PHE A 69 6.13 22.08 -4.17
C PHE A 69 6.51 20.68 -4.65
N TYR A 70 7.62 20.50 -5.39
CA TYR A 70 7.93 19.17 -5.94
C TYR A 70 8.02 18.12 -4.84
N GLU A 71 8.71 18.39 -3.74
CA GLU A 71 8.93 17.39 -2.69
C GLU A 71 7.66 17.08 -1.86
N GLU A 72 6.82 18.08 -1.53
CA GLU A 72 5.54 17.85 -0.84
C GLU A 72 4.53 17.18 -1.78
N ARG A 73 4.51 17.55 -3.06
CA ARG A 73 3.66 16.90 -4.08
C ARG A 73 4.15 15.50 -4.41
N ASP A 74 5.45 15.22 -4.33
CA ASP A 74 6.02 13.89 -4.50
C ASP A 74 5.42 12.93 -3.47
N ILE A 75 5.34 13.33 -2.19
CA ILE A 75 4.71 12.49 -1.15
C ILE A 75 3.24 12.24 -1.48
N LYS A 76 2.48 13.29 -1.81
CA LYS A 76 1.05 13.16 -2.16
C LYS A 76 0.86 12.23 -3.36
N TYR A 77 1.65 12.43 -4.40
CA TYR A 77 1.62 11.62 -5.62
C TYR A 77 1.96 10.16 -5.31
N CYS A 78 3.01 9.91 -4.54
CA CYS A 78 3.40 8.56 -4.15
C CYS A 78 2.32 7.87 -3.30
N VAL A 79 1.73 8.56 -2.30
CA VAL A 79 0.62 8.01 -1.50
C VAL A 79 -0.58 7.68 -2.38
N ARG A 80 -0.97 8.58 -3.29
CA ARG A 80 -2.09 8.34 -4.22
C ARG A 80 -1.80 7.21 -5.19
N SER A 81 -0.57 7.11 -5.69
CA SER A 81 -0.12 6.02 -6.55
C SER A 81 -0.19 4.67 -5.81
N THR A 82 0.28 4.61 -4.55
CA THR A 82 0.17 3.43 -3.70
C THR A 82 -1.29 3.02 -3.48
N LEU A 83 -2.17 3.97 -3.14
CA LEU A 83 -3.59 3.69 -2.93
C LEU A 83 -4.31 3.32 -4.24
N TYR A 84 -3.91 3.89 -5.38
CA TYR A 84 -4.41 3.50 -6.69
C TYR A 84 -4.12 2.01 -6.95
N HIS A 85 -2.87 1.59 -6.77
CA HIS A 85 -2.46 0.22 -7.02
C HIS A 85 -3.11 -0.76 -6.02
N LEU A 86 -3.31 -0.35 -4.76
CA LEU A 86 -4.07 -1.15 -3.80
C LEU A 86 -5.53 -1.35 -4.23
N ASN A 87 -6.21 -0.28 -4.63
CA ASN A 87 -7.60 -0.37 -5.11
C ASN A 87 -7.71 -1.24 -6.36
N ARG A 88 -6.76 -1.09 -7.28
CA ARG A 88 -6.71 -1.93 -8.48
C ARG A 88 -6.49 -3.40 -8.14
N LEU A 89 -5.63 -3.70 -7.16
CA LEU A 89 -5.42 -5.05 -6.66
C LEU A 89 -6.70 -5.63 -6.04
N ILE A 90 -7.41 -4.86 -5.22
CA ILE A 90 -8.70 -5.25 -4.64
C ILE A 90 -9.71 -5.62 -5.75
N GLU A 91 -9.86 -4.78 -6.76
CA GLU A 91 -10.74 -5.04 -7.91
C GLU A 91 -10.39 -6.35 -8.62
N LEU A 92 -9.10 -6.60 -8.85
CA LEU A 92 -8.63 -7.82 -9.49
C LEU A 92 -8.94 -9.06 -8.64
N TYR A 93 -8.74 -9.00 -7.32
CA TYR A 93 -9.10 -10.08 -6.40
C TYR A 93 -10.61 -10.39 -6.46
N VAL A 94 -11.45 -9.37 -6.41
CA VAL A 94 -12.92 -9.53 -6.48
C VAL A 94 -13.34 -10.12 -7.83
N ASP A 95 -12.82 -9.59 -8.95
CA ASP A 95 -13.11 -10.10 -10.31
C ASP A 95 -12.70 -11.56 -10.45
N LYS A 96 -11.51 -11.93 -9.95
CA LYS A 96 -11.01 -13.31 -10.02
C LYS A 96 -11.83 -14.28 -9.20
N ARG A 97 -12.16 -13.88 -7.98
CA ARG A 97 -12.99 -14.70 -7.10
C ARG A 97 -14.35 -14.97 -7.73
N ARG A 98 -15.04 -13.94 -8.24
CA ARG A 98 -16.34 -14.07 -8.91
C ARG A 98 -16.27 -15.02 -10.10
N ARG A 99 -15.31 -14.82 -11.00
CA ARG A 99 -15.14 -15.69 -12.20
C ARG A 99 -14.84 -17.14 -11.86
N PHE A 100 -14.12 -17.39 -10.78
CA PHE A 100 -13.85 -18.74 -10.33
C PHE A 100 -15.07 -19.37 -9.69
N GLU A 101 -15.77 -18.66 -8.81
CA GLU A 101 -17.01 -19.08 -8.16
C GLU A 101 -18.07 -19.51 -9.19
N ASP A 102 -18.25 -18.74 -10.27
CA ASP A 102 -19.18 -19.07 -11.37
C ASP A 102 -18.85 -20.38 -12.11
N ARG A 103 -17.60 -20.85 -12.03
CA ARG A 103 -17.09 -22.03 -12.75
C ARG A 103 -16.73 -23.20 -11.83
N ALA A 104 -16.69 -22.95 -10.52
CA ALA A 104 -16.28 -23.94 -9.55
C ALA A 104 -17.30 -25.08 -9.50
N ARG A 105 -16.82 -26.32 -9.41
CA ARG A 105 -17.70 -27.46 -9.15
C ARG A 105 -18.29 -27.32 -7.75
N PRO A 106 -19.54 -27.73 -7.49
CA PRO A 106 -20.18 -27.60 -6.18
C PRO A 106 -19.39 -28.25 -5.02
N ASP A 107 -18.71 -29.37 -5.32
CA ASP A 107 -17.90 -30.17 -4.40
C ASP A 107 -16.43 -29.72 -4.30
N ALA A 108 -16.00 -28.73 -5.10
CA ALA A 108 -14.64 -28.24 -5.04
C ALA A 108 -14.37 -27.52 -3.70
N LEU A 109 -13.27 -27.89 -3.06
CA LEU A 109 -12.77 -27.25 -1.83
C LEU A 109 -11.59 -26.32 -2.10
N ARG A 110 -10.88 -26.55 -3.21
CA ARG A 110 -9.70 -25.79 -3.63
C ARG A 110 -9.65 -25.70 -5.15
N GLY A 111 -8.94 -24.69 -5.66
CA GLY A 111 -8.62 -24.57 -7.07
C GLY A 111 -7.45 -23.65 -7.32
N ASN A 112 -7.04 -23.55 -8.58
CA ASN A 112 -6.02 -22.61 -9.01
C ASN A 112 -6.33 -22.05 -10.41
N SER A 113 -5.69 -20.94 -10.76
CA SER A 113 -5.73 -20.38 -12.11
C SER A 113 -4.51 -19.51 -12.36
N GLY A 114 -4.09 -19.37 -13.62
CA GLY A 114 -3.08 -18.38 -14.00
C GLY A 114 -3.67 -16.98 -14.23
N ASP A 115 -3.10 -15.96 -13.62
CA ASP A 115 -3.16 -14.58 -14.10
C ASP A 115 -1.93 -13.75 -13.67
N PRO A 116 -0.98 -13.50 -14.58
CA PRO A 116 0.21 -12.71 -14.27
C PRO A 116 -0.10 -11.25 -13.94
N ARG A 117 -1.27 -10.71 -14.33
CA ARG A 117 -1.66 -9.32 -14.05
C ARG A 117 -1.73 -9.03 -12.55
N MET A 118 -2.00 -10.04 -11.72
CA MET A 118 -1.99 -9.90 -10.26
C MET A 118 -0.60 -9.52 -9.74
N TYR A 119 0.45 -10.17 -10.25
CA TYR A 119 1.82 -9.86 -9.85
C TYR A 119 2.34 -8.56 -10.46
N PHE A 120 1.88 -8.17 -11.66
CA PHE A 120 2.19 -6.85 -12.22
C PHE A 120 1.65 -5.74 -11.31
N GLU A 121 0.43 -5.90 -10.81
CA GLU A 121 -0.18 -4.92 -9.90
C GLU A 121 0.52 -4.91 -8.54
N VAL A 122 0.91 -6.08 -8.01
CA VAL A 122 1.69 -6.15 -6.77
C VAL A 122 3.06 -5.48 -6.94
N ASP A 123 3.79 -5.71 -8.03
CA ASP A 123 5.07 -5.04 -8.29
C ASP A 123 4.90 -3.52 -8.41
N ALA A 124 3.88 -3.06 -9.14
CA ALA A 124 3.54 -1.65 -9.25
C ALA A 124 3.23 -1.02 -7.89
N PHE A 125 2.44 -1.70 -7.05
CA PHE A 125 2.16 -1.29 -5.68
C PHE A 125 3.46 -1.15 -4.87
N LEU A 126 4.33 -2.16 -4.87
CA LEU A 126 5.58 -2.15 -4.10
C LEU A 126 6.51 -1.04 -4.59
N GLY A 127 6.58 -0.80 -5.89
CA GLY A 127 7.32 0.32 -6.46
C GLY A 127 6.81 1.68 -5.96
N ALA A 128 5.49 1.90 -6.03
CA ALA A 128 4.86 3.12 -5.55
C ALA A 128 5.05 3.33 -4.04
N ALA A 129 4.83 2.28 -3.25
CA ALA A 129 4.99 2.30 -1.80
C ALA A 129 6.44 2.58 -1.38
N ARG A 130 7.44 2.05 -2.11
CA ARG A 130 8.85 2.38 -1.86
C ARG A 130 9.14 3.86 -2.12
N ALA A 131 8.56 4.41 -3.18
CA ALA A 131 8.80 5.80 -3.56
C ALA A 131 8.36 6.79 -2.47
N ILE A 132 7.41 6.42 -1.60
CA ILE A 132 7.03 7.20 -0.42
C ILE A 132 8.23 7.47 0.50
N TYR A 133 9.08 6.47 0.79
CA TYR A 133 10.26 6.68 1.62
C TYR A 133 11.24 7.68 0.99
N GLU A 134 11.47 7.59 -0.31
CA GLU A 134 12.33 8.55 -1.01
C GLU A 134 11.73 9.96 -1.00
N ALA A 135 10.41 10.07 -1.16
CA ALA A 135 9.69 11.33 -1.06
C ALA A 135 9.77 11.94 0.34
N ILE A 136 9.62 11.12 1.39
CA ILE A 136 9.82 11.52 2.79
C ILE A 136 11.26 12.02 3.02
N SER A 137 12.28 11.30 2.54
CA SER A 137 13.68 11.73 2.67
C SER A 137 13.92 13.11 2.04
N LYS A 138 13.37 13.34 0.84
CA LYS A 138 13.45 14.65 0.16
C LYS A 138 12.74 15.76 0.94
N LEU A 139 11.54 15.49 1.45
CA LEU A 139 10.78 16.44 2.25
C LEU A 139 11.56 16.84 3.51
N LEU A 140 12.05 15.87 4.26
CA LEU A 140 12.81 16.11 5.49
C LEU A 140 14.11 16.89 5.21
N TRP A 141 14.82 16.54 4.13
CA TRP A 141 16.02 17.28 3.71
C TRP A 141 15.69 18.75 3.44
N LYS A 142 14.61 19.03 2.71
CA LYS A 142 14.19 20.39 2.36
C LYS A 142 13.92 21.24 3.62
N HIS A 143 13.21 20.71 4.59
CA HIS A 143 12.77 21.50 5.75
C HIS A 143 13.79 21.53 6.89
N TYR A 144 14.57 20.47 7.09
CA TYR A 144 15.48 20.38 8.23
C TYR A 144 16.97 20.50 7.88
N ALA A 145 17.38 20.19 6.65
CA ALA A 145 18.80 20.22 6.26
C ALA A 145 19.23 21.50 5.53
N LEU A 146 18.35 22.09 4.70
CA LEU A 146 18.66 23.32 3.93
C LEU A 146 19.10 24.51 4.79
N PRO A 147 18.46 24.82 5.93
CA PRO A 147 18.89 25.97 6.76
C PRO A 147 20.30 25.82 7.34
N ARG A 148 20.87 24.60 7.36
CA ARG A 148 22.11 24.27 8.07
C ARG A 148 23.33 24.11 7.15
N LYS A 149 23.26 24.60 5.90
CA LYS A 149 24.36 24.54 4.90
C LYS A 149 24.94 23.13 4.66
N MET A 150 24.14 22.07 4.81
CA MET A 150 24.58 20.73 4.42
C MET A 150 24.72 20.66 2.89
N THR A 151 25.89 20.23 2.41
CA THR A 151 26.18 20.15 0.98
C THR A 151 25.51 18.91 0.36
N GLY A 152 24.43 19.14 -0.38
CA GLY A 152 23.77 18.13 -1.23
C GLY A 152 22.53 17.47 -0.62
N ARG A 153 21.68 16.94 -1.50
CA ARG A 153 20.44 16.21 -1.16
C ARG A 153 20.76 14.91 -0.43
N TRP A 154 19.92 14.53 0.54
CA TRP A 154 19.96 13.17 1.08
C TRP A 154 19.65 12.17 -0.03
N ARG A 155 20.55 11.20 -0.20
CA ARG A 155 20.50 10.24 -1.31
C ARG A 155 19.64 9.01 -1.01
N SER A 156 19.19 8.86 0.23
CA SER A 156 18.42 7.72 0.71
C SER A 156 17.66 8.06 1.98
N ILE A 157 16.69 7.22 2.34
CA ILE A 157 16.02 7.29 3.64
C ILE A 157 16.96 7.03 4.82
N THR A 158 18.01 6.22 4.63
CA THR A 158 19.03 5.95 5.66
C THR A 158 19.78 7.21 6.08
N ASN A 159 20.04 8.11 5.13
CA ASN A 159 20.66 9.41 5.46
C ASN A 159 19.72 10.25 6.34
N ALA A 160 18.42 10.24 6.05
CA ALA A 160 17.41 10.95 6.84
C ALA A 160 17.34 10.39 8.27
N MET A 161 17.25 9.06 8.43
CA MET A 161 17.17 8.40 9.73
C MET A 161 18.37 8.67 10.65
N ASN A 162 19.54 8.96 10.08
CA ASN A 162 20.77 9.24 10.83
C ASN A 162 21.02 10.74 11.03
N ALA A 163 20.14 11.61 10.51
CA ALA A 163 20.32 13.04 10.61
C ALA A 163 19.89 13.54 12.00
N ASN A 164 20.78 14.23 12.70
CA ASN A 164 20.53 14.83 14.02
C ASN A 164 19.70 16.13 13.97
N VAL A 165 19.19 16.49 12.79
CA VAL A 165 18.45 17.74 12.55
C VAL A 165 16.93 17.53 12.57
N ILE A 166 16.48 16.27 12.49
CA ILE A 166 15.08 15.87 12.49
C ILE A 166 14.63 15.65 13.95
N PRO A 167 13.38 15.98 14.33
CA PRO A 167 12.83 15.65 15.64
C PRO A 167 13.04 14.17 16.00
N ALA A 168 13.49 13.92 17.23
CA ALA A 168 13.95 12.59 17.66
C ALA A 168 12.83 11.54 17.58
N ASP A 169 11.62 11.92 18.01
CA ASP A 169 10.45 11.03 18.02
C ASP A 169 10.13 10.54 16.61
N PHE A 170 10.07 11.44 15.63
CA PHE A 170 9.83 11.06 14.24
C PHE A 170 11.00 10.30 13.61
N SER A 171 12.24 10.64 13.98
CA SER A 171 13.41 9.88 13.55
C SER A 171 13.29 8.41 13.98
N GLU A 172 12.81 8.16 15.19
CA GLU A 172 12.56 6.82 15.70
C GLU A 172 11.39 6.13 15.01
N SER A 173 10.24 6.82 14.85
CA SER A 173 9.11 6.32 14.05
C SER A 173 9.55 5.91 12.65
N LEU A 174 10.41 6.71 12.00
CA LEU A 174 10.92 6.44 10.67
C LEU A 174 11.85 5.22 10.63
N ARG A 175 12.71 5.04 11.65
CA ARG A 175 13.58 3.85 11.78
C ARG A 175 12.76 2.59 11.98
N GLN A 176 11.78 2.62 12.88
CA GLN A 176 10.89 1.51 13.14
C GLN A 176 10.11 1.13 11.88
N SER A 177 9.53 2.13 11.21
CA SER A 177 8.84 1.99 9.93
C SER A 177 9.72 1.34 8.85
N TRP A 178 10.95 1.82 8.68
CA TRP A 178 11.89 1.25 7.72
C TRP A 178 12.26 -0.20 8.06
N SER A 179 12.47 -0.51 9.34
CA SER A 179 12.76 -1.86 9.83
C SER A 179 11.61 -2.82 9.55
N ASP A 180 10.39 -2.46 9.98
CA ASP A 180 9.22 -3.36 9.94
C ASP A 180 8.65 -3.51 8.53
N CYS A 181 8.66 -2.42 7.76
CA CYS A 181 8.01 -2.35 6.46
C CYS A 181 9.00 -2.13 5.32
N GLY A 182 9.88 -1.13 5.42
CA GLY A 182 10.74 -0.68 4.32
C GLY A 182 11.69 -1.75 3.77
N ILE A 183 12.38 -2.48 4.65
CA ILE A 183 13.27 -3.58 4.28
C ILE A 183 12.49 -4.69 3.58
N LYS A 184 11.40 -5.16 4.20
CA LYS A 184 10.59 -6.26 3.66
C LYS A 184 9.95 -5.91 2.32
N LEU A 185 9.52 -4.66 2.15
CA LEU A 185 8.98 -4.14 0.89
C LEU A 185 10.02 -4.19 -0.22
N LYS A 186 11.26 -3.74 0.06
CA LYS A 186 12.37 -3.85 -0.88
C LYS A 186 12.64 -5.31 -1.25
N ASP A 187 12.69 -6.20 -0.26
CA ASP A 187 12.98 -7.62 -0.49
C ASP A 187 11.88 -8.29 -1.32
N TYR A 188 10.60 -7.98 -1.08
CA TYR A 188 9.50 -8.49 -1.92
C TYR A 188 9.59 -8.01 -3.36
N ARG A 189 9.88 -6.72 -3.56
CA ARG A 189 10.02 -6.16 -4.91
C ARG A 189 11.17 -6.82 -5.66
N ASP A 190 12.35 -6.88 -5.03
CA ASP A 190 13.51 -7.57 -5.61
C ASP A 190 13.16 -9.03 -5.95
N CYS A 191 12.50 -9.74 -5.03
CA CYS A 191 12.11 -11.13 -5.23
C CYS A 191 11.13 -11.31 -6.40
N ILE A 192 10.09 -10.48 -6.49
CA ILE A 192 9.11 -10.52 -7.59
C ILE A 192 9.77 -10.19 -8.92
N MET A 193 10.53 -9.09 -9.00
CA MET A 193 11.21 -8.66 -10.23
C MET A 193 12.16 -9.74 -10.78
N HIS A 194 12.86 -10.46 -9.90
CA HIS A 194 13.85 -11.45 -10.32
C HIS A 194 13.29 -12.86 -10.52
N ASN A 195 12.22 -13.24 -9.82
CA ASN A 195 11.76 -14.62 -9.81
C ASN A 195 10.38 -14.82 -10.44
N ALA A 196 9.48 -13.83 -10.40
CA ALA A 196 8.14 -13.98 -10.97
C ALA A 196 8.14 -14.14 -12.51
N PRO A 197 8.99 -13.47 -13.30
CA PRO A 197 9.01 -13.71 -14.75
C PRO A 197 9.57 -15.08 -15.16
N LEU A 198 10.17 -15.84 -14.23
CA LEU A 198 11.06 -16.97 -14.52
C LEU A 198 10.54 -18.32 -14.01
N THR A 199 9.29 -18.40 -13.53
CA THR A 199 8.70 -19.65 -13.08
C THR A 199 7.39 -19.94 -13.80
N ASP A 200 7.20 -21.20 -14.21
CA ASP A 200 5.93 -21.68 -14.78
C ASP A 200 4.74 -21.56 -13.79
N GLY A 201 5.05 -21.31 -12.51
CA GLY A 201 4.07 -21.09 -11.44
C GLY A 201 3.85 -19.64 -11.01
N ALA A 202 4.65 -18.68 -11.50
CA ALA A 202 4.41 -17.28 -11.20
C ALA A 202 3.20 -16.77 -12.00
N GLY A 203 2.25 -16.21 -11.27
CA GLY A 203 0.92 -15.96 -11.80
C GLY A 203 -0.10 -17.02 -11.43
N ILE A 204 0.28 -18.12 -10.77
CA ILE A 204 -0.73 -19.02 -10.18
C ILE A 204 -1.38 -18.33 -8.98
N LEU A 205 -2.70 -18.26 -9.05
CA LEU A 205 -3.58 -17.84 -7.98
C LEU A 205 -4.19 -19.08 -7.35
N TYR A 206 -4.38 -19.05 -6.04
CA TYR A 206 -5.02 -20.14 -5.30
C TYR A 206 -6.42 -19.72 -4.86
N TYR A 207 -7.36 -20.65 -4.95
CA TYR A 207 -8.73 -20.45 -4.51
C TYR A 207 -9.02 -21.43 -3.39
N ASN A 208 -9.49 -20.91 -2.27
CA ASN A 208 -9.88 -21.71 -1.10
C ASN A 208 -11.22 -21.20 -0.57
N LYS A 209 -11.94 -22.05 0.17
CA LYS A 209 -13.12 -21.62 0.91
C LYS A 209 -12.70 -21.06 2.28
N PHE A 210 -13.14 -19.84 2.58
CA PHE A 210 -13.03 -19.20 3.88
C PHE A 210 -14.44 -18.96 4.38
N ASP A 211 -14.80 -19.60 5.49
CA ASP A 211 -16.16 -19.53 6.05
C ASP A 211 -17.25 -19.83 4.98
N GLY A 212 -17.02 -20.91 4.23
CA GLY A 212 -17.91 -21.36 3.15
C GLY A 212 -17.84 -20.56 1.84
N ARG A 213 -17.13 -19.42 1.80
CA ARG A 213 -17.04 -18.52 0.63
C ARG A 213 -15.74 -18.68 -0.12
N TRP A 214 -15.78 -18.62 -1.44
CA TRP A 214 -14.55 -18.62 -2.23
C TRP A 214 -13.75 -17.34 -1.98
N GLY A 215 -12.46 -17.48 -1.71
CA GLY A 215 -11.47 -16.40 -1.68
C GLY A 215 -10.30 -16.72 -2.60
N VAL A 216 -9.60 -15.68 -3.02
CA VAL A 216 -8.38 -15.74 -3.85
C VAL A 216 -7.16 -15.44 -2.99
N THR A 217 -6.07 -16.16 -3.22
CA THR A 217 -4.77 -15.88 -2.62
C THR A 217 -3.73 -15.70 -3.73
N VAL A 218 -3.05 -14.56 -3.72
CA VAL A 218 -1.79 -14.38 -4.45
C VAL A 218 -0.67 -14.61 -3.45
N PRO A 219 0.09 -15.71 -3.56
CA PRO A 219 1.10 -16.01 -2.56
C PRO A 219 2.30 -15.08 -2.72
N LEU A 220 2.75 -14.54 -1.59
CA LEU A 220 4.06 -13.96 -1.43
C LEU A 220 4.98 -14.92 -0.65
N PRO A 221 6.29 -14.90 -0.91
CA PRO A 221 7.23 -15.73 -0.16
C PRO A 221 7.20 -15.37 1.33
N SER A 222 7.25 -16.38 2.20
CA SER A 222 7.27 -16.16 3.65
C SER A 222 8.56 -15.48 4.11
N ASN A 223 9.66 -15.69 3.39
CA ASN A 223 10.95 -15.04 3.63
C ASN A 223 11.52 -14.44 2.33
N PRO A 224 11.15 -13.19 1.97
CA PRO A 224 11.61 -12.56 0.74
C PRO A 224 13.12 -12.27 0.72
N ALA A 225 13.79 -12.17 1.89
CA ALA A 225 15.22 -11.90 1.99
C ALA A 225 16.09 -13.03 1.41
N THR A 226 15.58 -14.27 1.37
CA THR A 226 16.29 -15.41 0.76
C THR A 226 16.41 -15.29 -0.76
N LYS A 227 15.57 -14.46 -1.40
CA LYS A 227 15.52 -14.24 -2.85
C LYS A 227 15.45 -15.55 -3.66
N SER A 228 14.93 -16.62 -3.06
CA SER A 228 14.84 -17.95 -3.67
C SER A 228 13.55 -18.13 -4.45
N ARG A 229 13.62 -18.84 -5.58
CA ARG A 229 12.45 -19.27 -6.35
C ARG A 229 11.56 -20.24 -5.58
N SER A 230 12.16 -21.15 -4.79
CA SER A 230 11.40 -22.11 -3.97
C SER A 230 10.66 -21.47 -2.80
N ALA A 231 10.91 -20.19 -2.51
CA ALA A 231 10.20 -19.48 -1.44
C ALA A 231 8.72 -19.21 -1.78
N PHE A 232 8.35 -19.31 -3.05
CA PHE A 232 6.95 -19.23 -3.48
C PHE A 232 6.16 -20.53 -3.22
N ASP A 233 6.81 -21.61 -2.78
CA ASP A 233 6.23 -22.96 -2.69
C ASP A 233 5.31 -23.19 -1.46
N ASN A 234 5.07 -22.18 -0.61
CA ASN A 234 4.09 -22.24 0.49
C ASN A 234 2.63 -22.08 -0.01
N ILE A 235 2.33 -22.83 -1.06
CA ILE A 235 1.24 -22.74 -2.03
C ILE A 235 -0.13 -23.17 -1.48
N HIS A 236 -0.16 -23.92 -0.37
CA HIS A 236 -1.38 -24.49 0.20
C HIS A 236 -1.56 -24.25 1.72
N GLY A 237 -0.82 -23.31 2.32
CA GLY A 237 -0.80 -23.07 3.76
C GLY A 237 -0.92 -21.59 4.19
N ASN A 238 -0.41 -21.29 5.40
CA ASN A 238 -0.31 -19.97 6.06
C ASN A 238 0.63 -18.97 5.34
N GLY A 239 0.67 -18.98 4.01
CA GLY A 239 1.46 -18.06 3.21
C GLY A 239 0.98 -16.61 3.38
N VAL A 240 1.88 -15.66 3.10
CA VAL A 240 1.51 -14.24 3.14
C VAL A 240 0.68 -13.94 1.88
N ASP A 241 -0.58 -13.55 2.07
CA ASP A 241 -1.44 -13.08 0.99
C ASP A 241 -1.00 -11.68 0.53
N ALA A 242 -0.85 -11.49 -0.78
CA ALA A 242 -0.36 -10.22 -1.32
C ALA A 242 -1.32 -9.07 -1.04
N LEU A 243 -2.64 -9.29 -1.08
CA LEU A 243 -3.60 -8.22 -0.83
C LEU A 243 -3.54 -7.78 0.64
N SER A 244 -3.58 -8.72 1.59
CA SER A 244 -3.42 -8.39 3.02
C SER A 244 -2.08 -7.70 3.31
N TYR A 245 -0.99 -8.13 2.67
CA TYR A 245 0.32 -7.48 2.84
C TYR A 245 0.33 -6.04 2.28
N CYS A 246 -0.12 -5.85 1.04
CA CYS A 246 -0.15 -4.53 0.41
C CYS A 246 -1.07 -3.57 1.18
N HIS A 247 -2.22 -4.05 1.65
CA HIS A 247 -3.12 -3.28 2.50
C HIS A 247 -2.42 -2.79 3.77
N GLY A 248 -1.78 -3.70 4.52
CA GLY A 248 -1.05 -3.33 5.75
C GLY A 248 0.07 -2.32 5.50
N VAL A 249 0.85 -2.50 4.42
CA VAL A 249 1.89 -1.55 4.00
C VAL A 249 1.28 -0.17 3.69
N ALA A 250 0.18 -0.12 2.95
CA ALA A 250 -0.46 1.14 2.59
C ALA A 250 -0.95 1.91 3.83
N MET A 251 -1.61 1.23 4.78
CA MET A 251 -2.11 1.88 6.00
C MET A 251 -0.96 2.47 6.82
N HIS A 252 0.09 1.67 7.00
CA HIS A 252 1.30 2.08 7.71
C HIS A 252 1.97 3.31 7.07
N LEU A 253 2.12 3.31 5.73
CA LEU A 253 2.75 4.42 5.03
C LEU A 253 1.88 5.68 5.00
N VAL A 254 0.55 5.56 4.94
CA VAL A 254 -0.35 6.71 5.10
C VAL A 254 -0.17 7.36 6.48
N ALA A 255 -0.14 6.55 7.54
CA ALA A 255 0.09 7.07 8.90
C ALA A 255 1.45 7.75 9.04
N LEU A 256 2.51 7.14 8.49
CA LEU A 256 3.86 7.74 8.49
C LEU A 256 3.90 9.08 7.72
N CYS A 257 3.20 9.18 6.60
CA CYS A 257 3.11 10.43 5.85
C CYS A 257 2.34 11.51 6.62
N GLU A 258 1.27 11.15 7.34
CA GLU A 258 0.55 12.08 8.21
C GLU A 258 1.45 12.60 9.34
N GLU A 259 2.23 11.72 9.97
CA GLU A 259 3.21 12.10 10.99
C GLU A 259 4.26 13.06 10.41
N ALA A 260 4.78 12.76 9.20
CA ALA A 260 5.76 13.60 8.53
C ALA A 260 5.24 15.00 8.21
N VAL A 261 4.00 15.13 7.70
CA VAL A 261 3.41 16.45 7.42
C VAL A 261 3.00 17.20 8.69
N GLY A 262 2.83 16.49 9.81
CA GLY A 262 2.56 17.06 11.12
C GLY A 262 3.79 17.65 11.82
N LEU A 263 4.99 17.42 11.29
CA LEU A 263 6.23 17.94 11.87
C LEU A 263 6.24 19.48 11.86
N PRO A 264 6.72 20.16 12.92
CA PRO A 264 6.54 21.61 13.09
C PRO A 264 6.99 22.47 11.90
N GLU A 265 8.17 22.20 11.34
CA GLU A 265 8.71 22.97 10.21
C GLU A 265 7.88 22.76 8.94
N ILE A 266 7.47 21.51 8.69
CA ILE A 266 6.67 21.14 7.52
C ILE A 266 5.24 21.67 7.66
N ALA A 267 4.60 21.46 8.81
CA ALA A 267 3.26 21.96 9.09
C ALA A 267 3.19 23.49 9.00
N THR A 268 4.19 24.19 9.53
CA THR A 268 4.30 25.66 9.43
C THR A 268 4.44 26.10 7.98
N HIS A 269 5.27 25.40 7.19
CA HIS A 269 5.42 25.67 5.77
C HIS A 269 4.12 25.43 4.98
N LEU A 270 3.40 24.35 5.27
CA LEU A 270 2.12 24.03 4.62
C LEU A 270 1.01 25.02 5.01
N ALA A 271 1.01 25.52 6.25
CA ALA A 271 0.03 26.52 6.71
C ALA A 271 0.33 27.93 6.17
N ASN A 272 1.60 28.26 5.99
CA ASN A 272 2.05 29.57 5.51
C ASN A 272 2.96 29.38 4.30
N PRO A 273 2.45 28.83 3.19
CA PRO A 273 3.27 28.65 2.00
C PRO A 273 3.75 30.04 1.56
N PRO A 274 5.04 30.19 1.24
CA PRO A 274 5.61 31.50 1.00
C PRO A 274 4.86 32.19 -0.15
N LYS A 275 4.30 33.37 0.14
CA LYS A 275 3.57 34.20 -0.82
C LYS A 275 4.59 34.81 -1.76
N TYR A 276 4.69 34.28 -2.97
CA TYR A 276 5.48 34.88 -4.03
C TYR A 276 4.55 35.45 -5.10
N TRP A 277 4.86 36.69 -5.46
CA TRP A 277 4.19 37.54 -6.44
C TRP A 277 4.59 37.11 -7.86
#